data_AF-A0A2D6CZL8-F1
#
_entry.id   AF-A0A2D6CZL8-F1
#
_cell.length_a   1.000
_cell.length_b   1.000
_cell.length_c   1.000
_cell.angle_alpha   90.00
_cell.angle_beta   90.00
_cell.angle_gamma   90.00
#
_symmetry.space_group_name_H-M   'P 1'
#
loop_
_entity.id
_entity.type
_entity.pdbx_description
1 polymer ?
#
loop_
_entity_poly.entity_id
_entity_poly.type
_entity_poly.pdbx_seq_one_letter_code
_entity_poly.pdbx_strand_id
1 'polypeptide(L)'
;MRSFRTLCVTAAVSALVVLSACSGSKNEEKPQAADAADAAVSAPSIAVGPEVGSRAPAFSLPNGRGEAVALADYAGKPVAVVFYRGQW
;
A
#
# COMPACT_ATOMS: atom_id res chain seq x y z
N MET A 1 -3.35 -49.26 -19.26
CA MET A 1 -2.27 -48.56 -19.99
C MET A 1 -2.84 -47.40 -20.84
N ARG A 2 -3.45 -46.37 -20.20
CA ARG A 2 -4.02 -45.19 -20.90
C ARG A 2 -3.72 -43.84 -20.21
N SER A 3 -3.04 -43.81 -19.07
CA SER A 3 -2.77 -42.57 -18.31
C SER A 3 -1.38 -41.95 -18.51
N PHE A 4 -0.44 -42.61 -19.19
CA PHE A 4 0.93 -42.08 -19.35
C PHE A 4 1.15 -41.29 -20.65
N ARG A 5 0.31 -41.50 -21.67
CA ARG A 5 0.44 -40.81 -22.97
C ARG A 5 -0.15 -39.40 -23.00
N THR A 6 -1.12 -39.11 -22.15
CA THR A 6 -1.78 -37.80 -22.07
C THR A 6 -0.98 -36.77 -21.27
N LEU A 7 -0.05 -37.22 -20.42
CA LEU A 7 0.73 -36.35 -19.53
C LEU A 7 1.94 -35.69 -20.25
N CYS A 8 2.49 -36.30 -21.31
CA CYS A 8 3.60 -35.70 -22.07
C CYS A 8 3.16 -34.69 -23.15
N VAL A 9 1.92 -34.78 -23.65
CA VAL A 9 1.46 -33.93 -24.76
C VAL A 9 1.05 -32.54 -24.28
N THR A 10 0.59 -32.40 -23.03
CA THR A 10 0.20 -31.10 -22.46
C THR A 10 1.38 -30.28 -21.92
N ALA A 11 2.52 -30.91 -21.59
CA ALA A 11 3.71 -30.21 -21.13
C ALA A 11 4.43 -29.44 -22.27
N ALA A 12 4.27 -29.88 -23.52
CA ALA A 12 4.95 -29.27 -24.67
C ALA A 12 4.19 -28.06 -25.26
N VAL A 13 2.87 -27.95 -25.03
CA VAL A 13 2.03 -26.88 -25.63
C VAL A 13 2.05 -25.60 -24.79
N SER A 14 2.34 -25.69 -23.49
CA SER A 14 2.35 -24.52 -22.59
C SER A 14 3.66 -23.73 -22.59
N ALA A 15 4.74 -24.27 -23.18
CA ALA A 15 6.03 -23.60 -23.25
C ALA A 15 6.19 -22.65 -24.47
N LEU A 16 5.22 -22.64 -25.40
CA LEU A 16 5.27 -21.80 -26.61
C LEU A 16 4.58 -20.44 -26.46
N VAL A 17 3.88 -20.18 -25.35
CA VAL A 17 3.03 -18.97 -25.17
C VAL A 17 3.73 -17.84 -24.39
N VAL A 18 4.92 -18.06 -23.82
CA VAL A 18 5.54 -17.09 -22.88
C VAL A 18 6.71 -16.27 -23.46
N LEU A 19 7.07 -16.40 -24.75
CA LEU A 19 8.26 -15.74 -25.31
C LEU A 19 8.03 -14.61 -26.34
N SER A 20 6.82 -14.05 -26.44
CA SER A 20 6.51 -13.08 -27.52
C SER A 20 5.75 -11.81 -27.06
N ALA A 21 6.28 -11.09 -26.07
CA ALA A 21 5.93 -9.69 -25.76
C ALA A 21 6.88 -9.22 -24.62
N CYS A 22 7.76 -8.21 -24.70
CA CYS A 22 7.87 -7.03 -25.53
C CYS A 22 9.36 -6.69 -25.72
N SER A 23 9.83 -6.71 -26.96
CA SER A 23 11.05 -6.00 -27.36
C SER A 23 10.63 -4.58 -27.74
N GLY A 24 11.01 -3.59 -26.94
CA GLY A 24 10.71 -2.18 -27.15
C GLY A 24 12.00 -1.36 -27.20
N SER A 25 12.49 -1.06 -28.40
CA SER A 25 13.56 -0.10 -28.64
C SER A 25 12.95 1.25 -29.01
N LYS A 26 13.19 2.30 -28.19
CA LYS A 26 13.39 3.70 -28.65
C LYS A 26 13.70 4.66 -27.49
N ASN A 27 14.75 5.45 -27.75
CA ASN A 27 15.09 6.78 -27.25
C ASN A 27 16.01 6.89 -26.02
N GLU A 28 17.28 7.16 -26.34
CA GLU A 28 18.12 8.09 -25.62
C GLU A 28 17.58 9.52 -25.83
N GLU A 29 17.26 10.21 -24.74
CA GLU A 29 17.15 11.67 -24.71
C GLU A 29 17.74 12.19 -23.39
N LYS A 30 18.91 12.83 -23.48
CA LYS A 30 19.42 13.77 -22.47
C LYS A 30 19.12 15.16 -23.03
N PRO A 31 18.26 15.95 -22.37
CA PRO A 31 18.81 16.96 -21.47
C PRO A 31 17.98 17.23 -20.20
N GLN A 32 18.70 17.23 -19.08
CA GLN A 32 18.73 18.20 -17.98
C GLN A 32 17.48 19.04 -17.62
N ALA A 33 17.31 19.15 -16.30
CA ALA A 33 16.66 20.24 -15.54
C ALA A 33 15.24 19.97 -15.03
N ALA A 34 15.17 19.26 -13.89
CA ALA A 34 14.48 19.76 -12.70
C ALA A 34 15.01 18.99 -11.48
N ASP A 35 16.16 19.42 -10.96
CA ASP A 35 16.47 19.27 -9.53
C ASP A 35 15.38 20.06 -8.78
N ALA A 36 14.32 19.36 -8.39
CA ALA A 36 13.27 19.92 -7.57
C ALA A 36 13.03 18.95 -6.41
N ALA A 37 13.51 19.42 -5.26
CA ALA A 37 13.30 18.88 -3.93
C ALA A 37 13.96 17.52 -3.69
N ASP A 38 15.27 17.59 -3.44
CA ASP A 38 15.83 17.18 -2.14
C ASP A 38 14.69 16.92 -1.15
N ALA A 39 14.40 15.63 -0.93
CA ALA A 39 13.57 15.20 0.15
C ALA A 39 14.34 15.53 1.42
N ALA A 40 14.24 16.79 1.85
CA ALA A 40 14.59 17.22 3.17
C ALA A 40 13.81 16.30 4.09
N VAL A 41 14.51 15.29 4.62
CA VAL A 41 14.02 14.47 5.70
C VAL A 41 13.76 15.46 6.83
N SER A 42 12.51 15.88 6.93
CA SER A 42 12.06 16.76 7.99
C SER A 42 12.49 16.10 9.28
N ALA A 43 13.35 16.77 10.04
CA ALA A 43 13.66 16.38 11.40
C ALA A 43 12.33 16.09 12.12
N PRO A 44 12.29 15.10 13.04
CA PRO A 44 11.05 14.76 13.74
C PRO A 44 10.54 15.98 14.50
N SER A 45 9.59 16.69 13.90
CA SER A 45 8.83 17.72 14.58
C SER A 45 7.86 17.00 15.51
N ILE A 46 7.89 17.33 16.79
CA ILE A 46 6.86 16.87 17.72
C ILE A 46 5.53 17.41 17.21
N ALA A 47 4.68 16.52 16.70
CA ALA A 47 3.34 16.90 16.29
C ALA A 47 2.57 17.33 17.55
N VAL A 48 2.18 18.61 17.60
CA VAL A 48 1.29 19.12 18.64
C VAL A 48 -0.10 18.55 18.40
N GLY A 49 -0.73 18.04 19.45
CA GLY A 49 -2.08 17.50 19.38
C GLY A 49 -3.14 18.57 19.09
N PRO A 50 -4.37 18.16 18.73
CA PRO A 50 -5.45 19.11 18.47
C PRO A 50 -5.81 19.92 19.72
N GLU A 51 -6.20 21.18 19.52
CA GLU A 51 -6.65 22.08 20.59
C GLU A 51 -7.98 21.63 21.19
N VAL A 52 -8.20 21.91 22.48
CA VAL A 52 -9.47 21.60 23.15
C VAL A 52 -10.61 22.41 22.55
N GLY A 53 -11.75 21.76 22.30
CA GLY A 53 -12.92 22.36 21.65
C GLY A 53 -12.85 22.39 20.12
N SER A 54 -11.68 22.13 19.53
CA SER A 54 -11.57 21.92 18.08
C SER A 54 -12.22 20.59 17.68
N ARG A 55 -12.64 20.51 16.40
CA ARG A 55 -13.18 19.26 15.86
C ARG A 55 -12.08 18.19 15.84
N ALA A 56 -12.35 17.05 16.47
CA ALA A 56 -11.41 15.92 16.45
C ALA A 56 -11.08 15.50 15.00
N PRO A 57 -9.79 15.25 14.67
CA PRO A 57 -9.39 14.77 13.36
C PRO A 57 -10.07 13.45 12.99
N ALA A 58 -10.48 13.32 11.74
CA ALA A 58 -10.99 12.05 11.24
C ALA A 58 -9.84 11.05 11.13
N PHE A 59 -10.07 9.83 11.61
CA PHE A 59 -9.17 8.70 11.41
C PHE A 59 -9.96 7.41 11.25
N SER A 60 -9.33 6.43 10.61
CA SER A 60 -9.75 5.04 10.60
C SER A 60 -8.54 4.16 10.90
N LEU A 61 -8.69 3.26 11.87
CA LEU A 61 -7.63 2.38 12.32
C LEU A 61 -8.15 0.95 12.41
N PRO A 62 -7.30 -0.07 12.18
CA PRO A 62 -7.65 -1.44 12.47
C PRO A 62 -7.84 -1.63 13.98
N ASN A 63 -8.88 -2.35 14.36
CA ASN A 63 -9.07 -2.82 15.73
C ASN A 63 -8.19 -4.07 16.00
N GLY A 64 -8.30 -4.64 17.20
CA GLY A 64 -7.55 -5.85 17.59
C GLY A 64 -7.83 -7.10 16.74
N ARG A 65 -8.87 -7.07 15.89
CA ARG A 65 -9.21 -8.14 14.93
C ARG A 65 -8.77 -7.80 13.50
N GLY A 66 -8.15 -6.64 13.29
CA GLY A 66 -7.76 -6.13 11.96
C GLY A 66 -8.90 -5.47 11.18
N GLU A 67 -10.09 -5.34 11.75
CA GLU A 67 -11.22 -4.67 11.09
C GLU A 67 -11.06 -3.15 11.17
N ALA A 68 -11.33 -2.44 10.07
CA ALA A 68 -11.29 -0.99 10.06
C ALA A 68 -12.41 -0.40 10.93
N VAL A 69 -12.06 0.50 11.83
CA VAL A 69 -12.99 1.25 12.68
C VAL A 69 -12.69 2.74 12.52
N ALA A 70 -13.72 3.54 12.23
CA ALA A 70 -13.59 4.99 12.05
C ALA A 70 -14.11 5.75 13.28
N LEU A 71 -13.55 6.92 13.56
CA LEU A 71 -14.06 7.80 14.62
C LEU A 71 -15.54 8.18 14.37
N ALA A 72 -15.93 8.31 13.10
CA ALA A 72 -17.30 8.65 12.70
C ALA A 72 -18.34 7.60 13.10
N ASP A 73 -17.94 6.34 13.29
CA ASP A 73 -18.84 5.24 13.70
C ASP A 73 -19.41 5.47 15.11
N TYR A 74 -18.77 6.35 15.90
CA TYR A 74 -19.18 6.70 17.25
C TYR A 74 -19.84 8.09 17.35
N ALA A 75 -20.33 8.66 16.24
CA ALA A 75 -20.99 9.96 16.24
C ALA A 75 -22.15 10.02 17.25
N GLY A 76 -22.23 11.15 17.98
CA GLY A 76 -23.27 11.38 19.00
C GLY A 76 -22.99 10.73 20.36
N LYS A 77 -21.85 10.06 20.54
CA LYS A 77 -21.44 9.46 21.81
C LYS A 77 -20.22 10.17 22.40
N PRO A 78 -20.09 10.28 23.73
CA PRO A 78 -18.82 10.65 24.34
C PRO A 78 -17.80 9.50 24.14
N VAL A 79 -16.62 9.82 23.61
CA VAL A 79 -15.58 8.85 23.25
C VAL A 79 -14.24 9.32 23.78
N ALA A 80 -13.45 8.40 24.33
CA ALA A 80 -12.04 8.62 24.68
C ALA A 80 -11.14 7.83 23.72
N VAL A 81 -10.12 8.49 23.16
CA VAL A 81 -9.10 7.86 22.30
C VAL A 81 -7.79 7.80 23.06
N VAL A 82 -7.25 6.61 23.27
CA VAL A 82 -6.02 6.38 24.03
C VAL A 82 -4.95 5.81 23.12
N PHE A 83 -3.85 6.54 22.95
CA PHE A 83 -2.65 6.05 22.25
C PHE A 83 -1.67 5.47 23.26
N TYR A 84 -1.06 4.36 22.88
CA TYR A 84 -0.17 3.58 23.72
C TYR A 84 1.00 3.05 22.90
N ARG A 85 2.11 2.71 23.55
CA ARG A 85 3.27 2.16 22.88
C ARG A 85 3.21 0.63 22.91
N GLY A 86 2.91 0.00 21.77
CA GLY A 86 3.11 -1.45 21.54
C GLY A 86 2.04 -2.40 22.12
N GLN A 87 2.26 -3.70 21.87
CA GLN A 87 1.29 -4.81 21.92
C GLN A 87 0.62 -4.98 23.29
N TRP A 88 -0.69 -5.25 23.27
CA TRP A 88 -1.55 -5.54 24.42
C TRP A 88 -1.99 -7.00 24.40
#